data_AF-A0A3B8W7H3-F1
#
_entry.id   AF-A0A3B8W7H3-F1
#
_cell.length_a   1.000
_cell.length_b   1.000
_cell.length_c   1.000
_cell.angle_alpha   90.00
_cell.angle_beta   90.00
_cell.angle_gamma   90.00
#
_symmetry.space_group_name_H-M   'P 1'
#
loop_
_entity.id
_entity.type
_entity.pdbx_description
1 polymer ?
#
loop_
_entity_poly.entity_id
_entity_poly.type
_entity_poly.pdbx_seq_one_letter_code
_entity_poly.pdbx_strand_id
1 'polypeptide(L)'
;MIISLIEALTENRVIGKNNDLPWHLPDDMKYFMQTTKGHYVIMGRKNWESIPEKFRPLPNRINLVVTRQADFHAPGATVVHSLAEAL
;
A
#
# COMPACT_ATOMS: atom_id res chain seq x y z
N MET A 1 -10.11 15.25 -10.08
CA MET A 1 -9.56 14.37 -9.04
C MET A 1 -8.06 14.29 -9.23
N ILE A 2 -7.25 14.40 -8.16
CA ILE A 2 -5.79 14.29 -8.24
C ILE A 2 -5.39 12.92 -7.72
N ILE A 3 -4.54 12.23 -8.48
CA ILE A 3 -3.93 10.95 -8.09
C ILE A 3 -2.45 11.20 -7.86
N SER A 4 -1.94 10.76 -6.72
CA SER A 4 -0.54 10.88 -6.34
C SER A 4 0.06 9.50 -6.13
N LEU A 5 1.28 9.30 -6.64
CA LEU A 5 2.11 8.13 -6.31
C LEU A 5 3.08 8.51 -5.19
N ILE A 6 3.28 7.60 -4.24
CA ILE A 6 4.24 7.76 -3.14
C ILE A 6 5.04 6.47 -3.02
N GLU A 7 6.34 6.55 -3.26
CA GLU A 7 7.24 5.40 -3.35
C GLU A 7 8.63 5.79 -2.84
N ALA A 8 9.29 4.88 -2.12
CA ALA A 8 10.72 4.93 -1.88
C ALA A 8 11.42 4.10 -2.96
N LEU A 9 12.32 4.72 -3.72
CA LEU A 9 13.01 4.09 -4.85
C LEU A 9 14.52 4.33 -4.80
N THR A 10 15.28 3.35 -5.28
CA THR A 10 16.70 3.53 -5.59
C THR A 10 16.89 4.29 -6.91
N GLU A 11 18.12 4.72 -7.19
CA GLU A 11 18.48 5.35 -8.48
C GLU A 11 18.19 4.43 -9.68
N ASN A 12 18.30 3.11 -9.51
CA ASN A 12 17.95 2.10 -10.50
C ASN A 12 16.49 1.61 -10.40
N ARG A 13 15.60 2.38 -9.75
CA ARG A 13 14.14 2.15 -9.65
C ARG A 13 13.72 0.87 -8.93
N VAL A 14 14.54 0.35 -8.04
CA VAL A 14 14.17 -0.76 -7.15
C VAL A 14 13.30 -0.23 -6.03
N ILE A 15 12.16 -0.89 -5.81
CA ILE A 15 11.19 -0.55 -4.75
C ILE A 15 10.98 -1.69 -3.74
N GLY A 16 11.53 -2.87 -3.99
CA GLY A 16 11.26 -4.06 -3.20
C GLY A 16 12.13 -5.26 -3.58
N LYS A 17 12.34 -6.17 -2.64
CA LYS A 17 12.99 -7.47 -2.84
C LYS A 17 12.28 -8.52 -1.98
N ASN A 18 11.94 -9.68 -2.54
CA ASN A 18 11.30 -10.79 -1.81
C ASN A 18 10.00 -10.39 -1.06
N ASN A 19 9.18 -9.53 -1.66
CA ASN A 19 7.96 -9.00 -1.05
C ASN A 19 8.19 -8.18 0.24
N ASP A 20 9.34 -7.52 0.35
CA ASP A 20 9.68 -6.62 1.44
C ASP A 20 10.47 -5.41 0.92
N LEU A 21 10.60 -4.37 1.75
CA LEU A 21 11.52 -3.26 1.50
C LEU A 21 12.96 -3.75 1.69
N PRO A 22 13.90 -3.42 0.78
CA PRO A 22 15.28 -3.87 0.90
C PRO A 22 16.10 -3.06 1.91
N TRP A 23 15.46 -2.15 2.66
CA TRP A 23 16.07 -1.27 3.65
C TRP A 23 15.18 -1.08 4.88
N HIS A 24 15.79 -0.63 5.98
CA HIS A 24 15.10 -0.19 7.18
C HIS A 24 15.32 1.31 7.39
N LEU A 25 14.34 2.13 6.98
CA LEU A 25 14.41 3.59 7.04
C LEU A 25 13.22 4.14 7.86
N PRO A 26 13.36 4.31 9.19
CA PRO A 26 12.26 4.73 10.05
C PRO A 26 11.69 6.10 9.70
N ASP A 27 12.52 7.05 9.25
CA ASP A 27 12.07 8.41 8.92
C ASP A 27 11.29 8.45 7.61
N ASP A 28 11.65 7.62 6.63
CA ASP A 28 10.87 7.41 5.41
C ASP A 28 9.48 6.85 5.73
N MET A 29 9.41 5.86 6.62
CA MET A 29 8.12 5.32 7.09
C MET A 29 7.28 6.38 7.82
N LYS A 30 7.90 7.23 8.66
CA LYS A 30 7.19 8.35 9.32
C LYS A 30 6.64 9.32 8.29
N TYR A 31 7.43 9.67 7.27
CA TYR A 31 7.00 10.53 6.18
C TYR A 31 5.81 9.92 5.45
N PHE A 32 5.89 8.65 5.03
CA PHE A 32 4.78 7.94 4.39
C PHE A 32 3.51 7.96 5.26
N MET A 33 3.63 7.67 6.55
CA MET A 33 2.49 7.67 7.47
C MET A 33 1.85 9.05 7.62
N GLN A 34 2.64 10.11 7.69
CA GLN A 34 2.14 11.48 7.80
C GLN A 34 1.47 11.94 6.50
N THR A 35 2.14 11.74 5.36
CA THR A 35 1.67 12.17 4.04
C THR A 35 0.41 11.44 3.60
N THR A 36 0.23 10.17 3.97
CA THR A 36 -0.94 9.37 3.58
C THR A 36 -2.11 9.45 4.56
N LYS A 37 -1.94 10.06 5.75
CA LYS A 37 -2.98 10.11 6.77
C LYS A 37 -4.24 10.82 6.27
N GLY A 38 -5.41 10.22 6.49
CA GLY A 38 -6.70 10.79 6.08
C GLY A 38 -7.02 10.60 4.59
N HIS A 39 -6.15 9.96 3.82
CA HIS A 39 -6.37 9.68 2.40
C HIS A 39 -6.83 8.24 2.13
N TYR A 40 -7.29 8.04 0.91
CA TYR A 40 -7.46 6.71 0.31
C TYR A 40 -6.07 6.20 -0.09
N VAL A 41 -5.71 5.00 0.32
CA VAL A 41 -4.44 4.35 -0.05
C VAL A 41 -4.74 3.11 -0.87
N ILE A 42 -4.36 3.16 -2.14
CA ILE A 42 -4.56 2.08 -3.10
C ILE A 42 -3.25 1.29 -3.21
N MET A 43 -3.32 -0.03 -3.00
CA MET A 43 -2.16 -0.90 -3.09
C MET A 43 -2.52 -2.24 -3.76
N GLY A 44 -1.52 -2.92 -4.31
CA GLY A 44 -1.71 -4.28 -4.83
C GLY A 44 -1.75 -5.34 -3.72
N ARG A 45 -2.37 -6.49 -4.00
CA ARG A 45 -2.42 -7.66 -3.08
C ARG A 45 -1.10 -7.99 -2.40
N LYS A 46 -0.01 -8.10 -3.16
CA LYS A 46 1.32 -8.48 -2.62
C LYS A 46 1.87 -7.43 -1.66
N ASN A 47 1.63 -6.14 -1.94
CA ASN A 47 2.01 -5.06 -1.05
C ASN A 47 1.20 -5.12 0.24
N TRP A 48 -0.12 -5.36 0.16
CA TRP A 48 -0.93 -5.63 1.35
C TRP A 48 -0.37 -6.80 2.17
N GLU A 49 -0.04 -7.93 1.54
CA GLU A 49 0.55 -9.10 2.22
C GLU A 49 1.92 -8.83 2.86
N SER A 50 2.71 -7.89 2.30
CA SER A 50 4.02 -7.50 2.85
C SER A 50 3.93 -6.69 4.15
N ILE A 51 2.80 -6.02 4.40
CA ILE A 51 2.64 -5.21 5.62
C ILE A 51 2.44 -6.17 6.80
N PRO A 52 3.23 -6.06 7.89
CA PRO A 52 3.04 -6.89 9.08
C PRO A 52 1.60 -6.78 9.60
N GLU A 53 0.99 -7.90 10.02
CA GLU A 53 -0.43 -7.96 10.41
C GLU A 53 -0.81 -6.94 11.49
N LYS A 54 0.08 -6.70 12.45
CA LYS A 54 -0.11 -5.68 13.51
C LYS A 54 -0.25 -4.25 13.00
N PHE A 55 0.16 -3.98 11.76
CA PHE A 55 0.08 -2.67 11.11
C PHE A 55 -0.97 -2.62 10.00
N ARG A 56 -1.70 -3.73 9.76
CA ARG A 56 -2.81 -3.80 8.81
C ARG A 56 -4.16 -3.75 9.52
N PRO A 57 -5.17 -3.04 8.96
CA PRO A 57 -5.04 -2.02 7.91
C PRO A 57 -4.21 -0.83 8.39
N LEU A 58 -3.69 -0.03 7.46
CA LEU A 58 -2.99 1.20 7.82
C LEU A 58 -3.98 2.15 8.54
N PRO A 59 -3.76 2.53 9.81
CA PRO A 59 -4.76 3.25 10.60
C PRO A 59 -5.01 4.66 10.05
N ASN A 60 -6.23 5.18 10.25
CA ASN A 60 -6.67 6.51 9.81
C ASN A 60 -6.59 6.73 8.28
N ARG A 61 -6.75 5.65 7.50
CA ARG A 61 -6.76 5.64 6.04
C ARG A 61 -7.84 4.69 5.54
N ILE A 62 -8.39 5.00 4.37
CA ILE A 62 -9.25 4.06 3.65
C ILE A 62 -8.32 3.20 2.79
N ASN A 63 -8.19 1.92 3.15
CA ASN A 63 -7.28 1.01 2.49
C ASN A 63 -8.02 0.30 1.35
N LEU A 64 -7.50 0.38 0.13
CA LEU A 64 -8.00 -0.34 -1.04
C LEU A 64 -6.94 -1.33 -1.54
N VAL A 65 -7.35 -2.58 -1.70
CA VAL A 65 -6.48 -3.63 -2.23
C VAL A 65 -6.96 -4.03 -3.62
N VAL A 66 -6.11 -3.80 -4.62
CA VAL A 66 -6.36 -4.18 -6.00
C VAL A 66 -5.85 -5.60 -6.25
N THR A 67 -6.74 -6.48 -6.69
CA THR A 67 -6.39 -7.87 -7.00
C THR A 67 -7.34 -8.49 -8.01
N ARG A 68 -6.82 -9.31 -8.93
CA ARG A 68 -7.66 -10.10 -9.85
C ARG A 68 -8.21 -11.39 -9.23
N GLN A 69 -7.77 -11.70 -8.01
CA GLN A 69 -8.22 -12.89 -7.28
C GLN A 69 -9.58 -12.59 -6.62
N ALA A 70 -10.64 -13.18 -7.14
CA ALA A 70 -12.03 -12.88 -6.74
C ALA A 70 -12.36 -13.30 -5.30
N ASP A 71 -11.71 -14.34 -4.78
CA ASP A 71 -11.90 -14.89 -3.43
C ASP A 71 -10.93 -14.29 -2.40
N PHE A 72 -10.20 -13.23 -2.76
CA PHE A 72 -9.23 -12.62 -1.85
C PHE A 72 -9.93 -11.79 -0.77
N HIS A 73 -9.60 -12.08 0.50
CA HIS A 73 -10.12 -11.36 1.65
C HIS A 73 -9.04 -10.51 2.32
N ALA A 74 -9.31 -9.22 2.49
CA ALA A 74 -8.47 -8.28 3.23
C ALA A 74 -9.28 -7.62 4.35
N PRO A 75 -9.30 -8.20 5.57
CA PRO A 75 -10.06 -7.65 6.69
C PRO A 75 -9.71 -6.18 6.96
N GLY A 76 -10.73 -5.32 7.04
CA GLY A 76 -10.56 -3.88 7.28
C GLY A 76 -10.12 -3.06 6.06
N ALA A 77 -10.03 -3.67 4.87
CA ALA A 77 -9.79 -2.98 3.61
C ALA A 77 -10.89 -3.30 2.59
N THR A 78 -11.07 -2.41 1.61
CA THR A 78 -11.94 -2.65 0.45
C THR A 78 -11.16 -3.37 -0.64
N VAL A 79 -11.64 -4.52 -1.09
CA VAL A 79 -11.04 -5.25 -2.22
C VAL A 79 -11.73 -4.83 -3.51
N VAL A 80 -10.94 -4.52 -4.53
CA VAL A 80 -11.41 -4.15 -5.88
C VAL A 80 -10.63 -4.93 -6.93
N HIS A 81 -11.21 -5.13 -8.12
CA HIS A 81 -10.68 -6.06 -9.12
C HIS A 81 -9.95 -5.41 -10.29
N SER A 82 -9.91 -4.07 -10.31
CA SER A 82 -9.12 -3.29 -11.26
C SER A 82 -8.72 -1.95 -10.65
N LEU A 83 -7.73 -1.30 -11.25
CA LEU A 83 -7.39 0.09 -10.87
C LEU A 83 -8.55 1.04 -11.21
N ALA A 84 -9.28 0.77 -12.30
CA ALA A 84 -10.43 1.58 -12.69
C ALA A 84 -11.58 1.54 -11.67
N GLU A 85 -11.80 0.42 -11.01
CA GLU A 85 -12.77 0.30 -9.89
C GLU A 85 -12.31 1.03 -8.62
N ALA A 86 -11.00 1.28 -8.47
CA ALA A 86 -10.43 1.96 -7.31
C ALA A 86 -10.49 3.49 -7.40
N LEU A 87 -10.72 4.03 -8.61
CA LEU A 87 -10.67 5.45 -8.96
C LEU A 87 -12.08 6.02 -9.16
#